data_AF-A0A0R3WU36-F1
#
_entry.id   AF-A0A0R3WU36-F1
#
_cell.length_a   1.000
_cell.length_b   1.000
_cell.length_c   1.000
_cell.angle_alpha   90.00
_cell.angle_beta   90.00
_cell.angle_gamma   90.00
#
_symmetry.space_group_name_H-M   'P 1'
#
loop_
_entity.id
_entity.type
_entity.pdbx_description
1 polymer ?
#
loop_
_entity_poly.entity_id
_entity_poly.type
_entity_poly.pdbx_seq_one_letter_code
_entity_poly.pdbx_strand_id
1 'polypeptide(L)'
;MGDCTLDTISVVKILRVSRVLRPLRAINRAKGLKHVVQCVVVAVKSIGNIMLVTFLLEFMFAVIGVQLFAGKFQYCNDEARFYKEECAGQFIKYDSEDPNLPELMERRWINYPLNFDNVPNGLLTLFVASTFEGWPALLYQ
;
A
#
# COMPACT_ATOMS: atom_id res chain seq x y z
N MET A 1 31.22 -4.75 -15.68
CA MET A 1 31.80 -3.55 -15.02
C MET A 1 30.68 -2.50 -14.93
N GLY A 2 29.84 -2.55 -13.90
CA GLY A 2 28.63 -1.70 -13.85
C GLY A 2 27.84 -1.66 -12.53
N ASP A 3 28.05 -2.58 -11.58
CA ASP A 3 27.09 -2.76 -10.47
C ASP A 3 27.43 -2.04 -9.14
N CYS A 4 28.54 -1.31 -9.03
CA CYS A 4 28.93 -0.67 -7.74
C CYS A 4 28.34 0.74 -7.48
N THR A 5 27.60 1.34 -8.42
CA THR A 5 27.08 2.71 -8.25
C THR A 5 25.70 2.78 -7.59
N LEU A 6 24.87 1.74 -7.68
CA LEU A 6 23.51 1.71 -7.12
C LEU A 6 23.47 1.68 -5.58
N ASP A 7 24.31 0.84 -4.95
CA ASP A 7 24.35 0.73 -3.48
C ASP A 7 24.87 2.00 -2.81
N THR A 8 25.86 2.65 -3.44
CA THR A 8 26.45 3.90 -2.92
C THR A 8 25.44 5.06 -2.97
N ILE A 9 24.56 5.10 -3.99
CA ILE A 9 23.49 6.10 -4.10
C ILE A 9 22.41 5.88 -3.03
N SER A 10 22.07 4.63 -2.71
CA SER A 10 21.08 4.31 -1.67
C SER A 10 21.54 4.69 -0.27
N VAL A 11 22.78 4.35 0.11
CA VAL A 11 23.31 4.67 1.45
C VAL A 11 23.43 6.19 1.68
N VAL A 12 23.89 6.94 0.68
CA VAL A 12 23.98 8.41 0.76
C VAL A 12 22.60 9.06 0.85
N LYS A 13 21.58 8.53 0.16
CA LYS A 13 20.19 8.97 0.30
C LYS A 13 19.66 8.72 1.71
N ILE A 14 19.91 7.54 2.28
CA ILE A 14 19.52 7.20 3.67
C ILE A 14 20.16 8.15 4.69
N LEU A 15 21.46 8.47 4.54
CA LEU A 15 22.16 9.43 5.41
C LEU A 15 21.57 10.84 5.29
N ARG A 16 21.05 11.24 4.13
CA ARG A 16 20.33 12.52 3.98
C ARG A 16 18.97 12.49 4.68
N VAL A 17 18.23 11.39 4.60
CA VAL A 17 16.94 11.19 5.30
C VAL A 17 17.10 11.25 6.81
N SER A 18 18.21 10.76 7.38
CA SER A 18 18.46 10.83 8.84
C SER A 18 18.41 12.26 9.43
N ARG A 19 18.60 13.29 8.60
CA ARG A 19 18.45 14.70 9.01
C ARG A 19 17.01 15.08 9.37
N VAL A 20 16.01 14.29 8.95
CA VAL A 20 14.60 14.46 9.33
C VAL A 20 14.36 14.18 10.82
N LEU A 21 15.28 13.50 11.50
CA LEU A 21 15.21 13.21 12.95
C LEU A 21 15.68 14.38 13.83
N ARG A 22 16.16 15.48 13.25
CA ARG A 22 16.58 16.69 13.99
C ARG A 22 15.52 17.25 14.96
N PRO A 23 14.20 17.26 14.62
CA PRO A 23 13.16 17.67 15.55
C PRO A 23 13.13 16.82 16.83
N LEU A 24 13.38 15.51 16.76
CA LEU A 24 13.45 14.63 17.94
C LEU A 24 14.57 15.06 18.91
N ARG A 25 15.69 15.59 18.40
CA ARG A 25 16.75 16.18 19.24
C ARG A 25 16.31 17.49 19.91
N ALA A 26 15.45 18.28 19.25
CA ALA A 26 14.87 19.48 19.83
C ALA A 26 13.85 19.13 20.95
N ILE A 27 13.10 18.02 20.81
CA ILE A 27 12.22 17.49 21.88
C ILE A 27 13.02 17.20 23.16
N ASN A 28 14.22 16.62 23.04
CA ASN A 28 15.08 16.35 24.19
C ASN A 28 15.61 17.61 24.89
N ARG A 29 15.59 18.78 24.23
CA ARG A 29 15.95 20.07 24.85
C ARG A 29 14.77 20.76 25.54
N ALA A 30 13.54 20.57 25.04
CA ALA A 30 12.34 21.17 25.61
C ALA A 30 11.69 20.28 26.68
N LYS A 31 11.84 20.64 27.96
CA LYS A 31 11.34 19.85 29.11
C LYS A 31 9.84 19.53 29.05
N GLY A 32 9.01 20.44 28.53
CA GLY A 32 7.55 20.23 28.39
C GLY A 32 7.19 19.16 27.36
N LEU A 33 7.83 19.17 26.19
CA LEU A 33 7.54 18.22 25.10
C LEU A 33 8.04 16.80 25.41
N LYS A 34 9.13 16.69 26.19
CA LYS A 34 9.63 15.41 26.70
C LYS A 34 8.59 14.66 27.56
N HIS A 35 7.83 15.40 28.37
CA HIS A 35 6.81 14.80 29.23
C HIS A 35 5.67 14.21 28.40
N VAL A 36 5.20 14.93 27.37
CA VAL A 36 4.14 14.45 26.47
C VAL A 36 4.56 13.16 25.76
N VAL A 37 5.77 13.10 25.21
CA VAL A 37 6.28 11.88 24.55
C VAL A 37 6.39 10.71 25.53
N GLN A 38 6.82 10.95 26.77
CA GLN A 38 6.88 9.91 27.79
C GLN A 38 5.49 9.34 28.12
N CYS A 39 4.46 10.21 28.21
CA CYS A 39 3.08 9.78 28.39
C CYS A 39 2.59 8.91 27.22
N VAL A 40 2.91 9.29 25.97
CA VAL A 40 2.57 8.49 24.78
C VAL A 40 3.24 7.10 24.83
N VAL A 41 4.52 7.02 25.17
CA VAL A 41 5.24 5.74 25.24
C VAL A 41 4.64 4.80 26.31
N VAL A 42 4.27 5.35 27.47
CA VAL A 42 3.60 4.56 28.53
C VAL A 42 2.22 4.07 28.06
N ALA A 43 1.45 4.93 27.39
CA ALA A 43 0.15 4.57 26.83
C ALA A 43 0.26 3.46 25.76
N VAL A 44 1.21 3.56 24.84
CA VAL A 44 1.46 2.52 23.81
C VAL A 44 1.78 1.18 24.47
N LYS A 45 2.59 1.16 25.54
CA LYS A 45 2.90 -0.08 26.27
C LYS A 45 1.65 -0.71 26.90
N SER A 46 0.69 0.08 27.37
CA SER A 46 -0.57 -0.44 27.92
C SER A 46 -1.51 -1.00 26.84
N ILE A 47 -1.48 -0.48 25.61
CA ILE A 47 -2.36 -0.90 24.51
C ILE A 47 -1.80 -2.10 23.73
N GLY A 48 -0.53 -2.47 23.98
CA GLY A 48 0.18 -3.52 23.24
C GLY A 48 -0.54 -4.87 23.16
N ASN A 49 -1.22 -5.30 24.23
CA ASN A 49 -1.99 -6.55 24.21
C ASN A 49 -3.15 -6.52 23.21
N ILE A 50 -3.85 -5.38 23.11
CA ILE A 50 -4.96 -5.21 22.18
C ILE A 50 -4.42 -5.22 20.75
N MET A 51 -3.34 -4.48 20.48
CA MET A 51 -2.69 -4.44 19.16
C MET A 51 -2.23 -5.83 18.70
N LEU A 52 -1.71 -6.65 19.62
CA LEU A 52 -1.30 -8.01 19.31
C LEU A 52 -2.50 -8.88 18.91
N VAL A 53 -3.60 -8.81 19.65
CA VAL A 53 -4.82 -9.57 19.35
C VAL A 53 -5.41 -9.14 18.01
N THR A 54 -5.49 -7.83 17.73
CA THR A 54 -5.99 -7.33 16.45
C THR A 54 -5.10 -7.74 15.28
N PHE A 55 -3.77 -7.67 15.44
CA PHE A 55 -2.83 -8.11 14.41
C PHE A 55 -2.95 -9.62 14.13
N LEU A 56 -3.12 -10.45 15.16
CA LEU A 56 -3.33 -11.90 14.98
C LEU A 56 -4.63 -12.18 14.21
N LEU A 57 -5.69 -11.42 14.48
CA LEU A 57 -6.96 -11.54 13.76
C LEU A 57 -6.82 -11.13 12.29
N GLU A 58 -6.17 -9.99 12.02
CA GLU A 58 -5.85 -9.55 10.65
C GLU A 58 -4.99 -10.59 9.92
N PHE A 59 -4.02 -11.21 10.59
CA PHE A 59 -3.21 -12.27 10.01
C PHE A 59 -4.03 -13.51 9.64
N MET A 60 -4.94 -13.96 10.51
CA MET A 60 -5.84 -15.07 10.20
C MET A 60 -6.72 -14.76 8.98
N PHE A 61 -7.32 -13.57 8.93
CA PHE A 61 -8.11 -13.14 7.78
C PHE A 61 -7.27 -12.96 6.52
N ALA A 62 -6.01 -12.53 6.61
CA ALA A 62 -5.12 -12.44 5.46
C ALA A 62 -4.85 -13.81 4.86
N VAL A 63 -4.58 -14.83 5.69
CA VAL A 63 -4.39 -16.21 5.22
C VAL A 63 -5.67 -16.74 4.57
N ILE A 64 -6.83 -16.53 5.19
CA ILE A 64 -8.12 -16.93 4.60
C ILE A 64 -8.35 -16.19 3.27
N GLY A 65 -8.09 -14.89 3.23
CA GLY A 65 -8.25 -14.06 2.04
C GLY A 65 -7.37 -14.53 0.89
N VAL A 66 -6.12 -14.91 1.16
CA VAL A 66 -5.23 -15.47 0.13
C VAL A 66 -5.78 -16.77 -0.45
N GLN A 67 -6.31 -17.66 0.40
CA GLN A 67 -6.86 -18.94 -0.07
C GLN A 67 -8.12 -18.76 -0.92
N LEU A 68 -8.92 -17.73 -0.64
CA LEU A 68 -10.17 -17.48 -1.37
C LEU A 68 -9.99 -16.62 -2.62
N PHE A 69 -9.09 -15.63 -2.56
CA PHE A 69 -9.04 -14.52 -3.51
C PHE A 69 -7.71 -14.35 -4.24
N ALA A 70 -6.73 -15.23 -4.04
CA ALA A 70 -5.49 -15.19 -4.80
C ALA A 70 -5.75 -15.25 -6.32
N GLY A 71 -5.17 -14.30 -7.06
CA GLY A 71 -5.31 -14.16 -8.49
C GLY A 71 -6.67 -13.67 -8.98
N LYS A 72 -7.61 -13.31 -8.08
CA LYS A 72 -8.96 -12.84 -8.45
C LYS A 72 -9.06 -11.33 -8.64
N PHE A 73 -8.15 -10.57 -8.07
CA PHE A 73 -8.11 -9.10 -8.13
C PHE A 73 -7.45 -8.56 -9.41
N GLN A 74 -7.48 -9.35 -10.49
CA GLN A 74 -6.89 -9.00 -11.78
C GLN A 74 -7.98 -8.61 -12.77
N TYR A 75 -7.72 -7.56 -13.55
CA TYR A 75 -8.68 -7.02 -14.51
C TYR A 75 -7.96 -6.52 -15.76
N CYS A 76 -8.67 -6.43 -16.87
CA CYS A 76 -8.18 -5.75 -18.06
C CYS A 76 -8.42 -4.24 -17.90
N ASN A 77 -7.49 -3.41 -18.35
CA ASN A 77 -7.69 -1.96 -18.42
C ASN A 77 -8.75 -1.51 -19.45
N ASP A 78 -9.23 -2.44 -20.29
CA ASP A 78 -10.37 -2.25 -21.19
C ASP A 78 -11.62 -2.92 -20.58
N GLU A 79 -12.62 -2.12 -20.21
CA GLU A 79 -13.88 -2.58 -19.58
C GLU A 79 -14.68 -3.53 -20.49
N ALA A 80 -14.42 -3.52 -21.81
CA ALA A 80 -15.09 -4.41 -22.76
C ALA A 80 -14.54 -5.85 -22.76
N ARG A 81 -13.51 -6.16 -21.95
CA ARG A 81 -12.82 -7.45 -21.91
C ARG A 81 -12.71 -7.98 -20.49
N PHE A 82 -13.26 -9.17 -20.27
CA PHE A 82 -13.32 -9.81 -18.95
C PHE A 82 -12.31 -10.96 -18.80
N TYR A 83 -11.88 -11.56 -19.91
CA TYR A 83 -10.98 -12.70 -19.90
C TYR A 83 -9.55 -12.30 -20.25
N LYS A 84 -8.57 -12.97 -19.64
CA LYS A 84 -7.15 -12.64 -19.78
C LYS A 84 -6.65 -12.84 -21.21
N GLU A 85 -7.19 -13.85 -21.89
CA GLU A 85 -6.87 -14.22 -23.27
C GLU A 85 -7.33 -13.16 -24.27
N GLU A 86 -8.40 -12.42 -23.94
CA GLU A 86 -8.96 -11.38 -24.79
C GLU A 86 -8.37 -9.99 -24.51
N CYS A 87 -7.63 -9.84 -23.41
CA CYS A 87 -6.96 -8.61 -23.01
C CYS A 87 -5.63 -8.39 -23.78
N ALA A 88 -5.72 -8.39 -25.11
CA ALA A 88 -4.59 -8.21 -26.02
C ALA A 88 -4.89 -7.17 -27.11
N GLY A 89 -3.83 -6.55 -27.64
CA GLY A 89 -3.93 -5.51 -28.67
C GLY A 89 -4.14 -4.12 -28.08
N GLN A 90 -4.85 -3.26 -28.80
CA GLN A 90 -5.05 -1.86 -28.46
C GLN A 90 -6.54 -1.52 -28.38
N PHE A 91 -6.87 -0.51 -27.58
CA PHE A 91 -8.22 0.04 -27.46
C PHE A 91 -8.14 1.57 -27.40
N ILE A 92 -9.26 2.21 -27.75
CA ILE A 92 -9.38 3.66 -27.72
C ILE A 92 -10.05 4.03 -26.40
N LYS A 93 -9.39 4.86 -25.60
CA LYS A 93 -9.99 5.46 -24.41
C LYS A 93 -10.34 6.91 -24.73
N TYR A 94 -11.57 7.28 -24.38
CA TYR A 94 -12.01 8.66 -24.39
C TYR A 94 -11.79 9.21 -22.99
N ASP A 95 -11.03 10.29 -22.85
CA ASP A 95 -10.87 10.95 -21.56
C ASP A 95 -12.15 11.70 -21.18
N SER A 96 -12.43 11.75 -19.89
CA SER A 96 -13.60 12.44 -19.32
C SER A 96 -13.55 13.95 -19.55
N GLU A 97 -12.34 14.50 -19.72
CA GLU A 97 -12.09 15.94 -19.84
C GLU A 97 -12.21 16.47 -21.28
N ASP A 98 -11.82 15.68 -22.29
CA ASP A 98 -12.01 16.01 -23.72
C ASP A 98 -12.43 14.79 -24.55
N PRO A 99 -13.75 14.58 -24.77
CA PRO A 99 -14.27 13.46 -25.54
C PRO A 99 -13.85 13.45 -27.01
N ASN A 100 -13.28 14.55 -27.55
CA ASN A 100 -12.89 14.65 -28.95
C ASN A 100 -11.46 14.21 -29.22
N LEU A 101 -10.68 13.91 -28.18
CA LEU A 101 -9.30 13.46 -28.29
C LEU A 101 -9.17 12.00 -27.84
N PRO A 102 -9.44 11.02 -28.73
CA PRO A 102 -9.26 9.61 -28.39
C PRO A 102 -7.78 9.28 -28.19
N GLU A 103 -7.44 8.69 -27.05
CA GLU A 103 -6.11 8.15 -26.79
C GLU A 103 -6.05 6.66 -27.13
N LEU A 104 -5.06 6.27 -27.92
CA LEU A 104 -4.83 4.88 -28.27
C LEU A 104 -3.95 4.24 -27.19
N MET A 105 -4.52 3.30 -26.44
CA MET A 105 -3.83 2.61 -25.35
C MET A 105 -3.69 1.12 -25.62
N GLU A 106 -2.62 0.53 -25.10
CA GLU A 106 -2.42 -0.92 -25.12
C GLU A 106 -3.25 -1.60 -24.05
N ARG A 107 -3.87 -2.73 -24.39
CA ARG A 107 -4.52 -3.60 -23.41
C ARG A 107 -3.48 -4.26 -22.53
N ARG A 108 -3.68 -4.20 -21.22
CA ARG A 108 -2.84 -4.83 -20.21
C ARG A 108 -3.70 -5.48 -19.15
N TRP A 109 -3.33 -6.70 -18.79
CA TRP A 109 -3.88 -7.41 -17.65
C TRP A 109 -3.19 -6.91 -16.39
N ILE A 110 -3.91 -6.17 -15.55
CA ILE A 110 -3.36 -5.45 -14.40
C ILE A 110 -3.88 -6.11 -13.12
N ASN A 111 -3.04 -6.11 -12.10
CA ASN A 111 -3.42 -6.55 -10.76
C ASN A 111 -3.73 -5.33 -9.90
N TYR A 112 -4.85 -5.35 -9.20
CA TYR A 112 -5.23 -4.26 -8.31
C TYR A 112 -4.20 -4.12 -7.17
N PRO A 113 -3.77 -2.90 -6.78
CA PRO A 113 -2.68 -2.70 -5.82
C PRO A 113 -2.95 -3.31 -4.44
N LEU A 114 -4.22 -3.37 -4.04
CA LEU A 114 -4.67 -4.01 -2.80
C LEU A 114 -5.32 -5.36 -3.12
N ASN A 115 -4.52 -6.42 -3.10
CA ASN A 115 -4.95 -7.77 -3.47
C ASN A 115 -4.63 -8.78 -2.36
N PHE A 116 -5.07 -10.01 -2.58
CA PHE A 116 -4.83 -11.16 -1.69
C PHE A 116 -3.91 -12.21 -2.35
N ASP A 117 -2.95 -11.81 -3.19
CA ASP A 117 -2.06 -12.78 -3.83
C ASP A 117 -1.02 -13.37 -2.87
N ASN A 118 -0.67 -12.62 -1.82
CA ASN A 118 0.29 -13.03 -0.79
C ASN A 118 -0.14 -12.48 0.57
N VAL A 119 0.28 -13.14 1.66
CA VAL A 119 -0.10 -12.74 3.03
C VAL A 119 0.28 -11.29 3.38
N PRO A 120 1.47 -10.76 3.03
CA PRO A 120 1.79 -9.36 3.30
C PRO A 120 0.87 -8.37 2.58
N ASN A 121 0.48 -8.67 1.32
CA ASN A 121 -0.47 -7.84 0.58
C ASN A 121 -1.87 -7.96 1.18
N GLY A 122 -2.30 -9.15 1.59
CA GLY A 122 -3.57 -9.37 2.28
C GLY A 122 -3.66 -8.60 3.60
N LEU A 123 -2.58 -8.55 4.38
CA LEU A 123 -2.48 -7.74 5.60
C LEU A 123 -2.62 -6.25 5.29
N LEU A 124 -1.94 -5.74 4.25
CA LEU A 124 -2.08 -4.34 3.82
C LEU A 124 -3.51 -4.02 3.40
N THR A 125 -4.13 -4.90 2.62
CA THR A 125 -5.52 -4.76 2.16
C THR A 125 -6.49 -4.73 3.33
N LEU A 126 -6.32 -5.61 4.33
CA LEU A 126 -7.15 -5.62 5.53
C LEU A 126 -6.93 -4.41 6.43
N PHE A 127 -5.69 -3.92 6.52
CA PHE A 127 -5.38 -2.68 7.23
C PHE A 127 -6.10 -1.48 6.61
N VAL A 128 -6.07 -1.34 5.29
CA VAL A 128 -6.78 -0.25 4.58
C VAL A 128 -8.30 -0.37 4.76
N ALA A 129 -8.83 -1.60 4.73
CA ALA A 129 -10.24 -1.83 5.02
C ALA A 129 -10.61 -1.50 6.48
N SER A 130 -9.74 -1.79 7.45
CA SER A 130 -9.97 -1.50 8.87
C SER A 130 -9.86 -0.01 9.22
N THR A 131 -9.11 0.77 8.43
CA THR A 131 -9.10 2.24 8.51
C THR A 131 -10.31 2.89 7.82
N PHE A 132 -11.18 2.11 7.18
CA PHE A 132 -12.34 2.57 6.41
C PHE A 132 -11.99 3.54 5.26
N GLU A 133 -10.77 3.46 4.73
CA GLU A 133 -10.37 4.26 3.58
C GLU A 133 -10.36 3.41 2.31
N GLY A 134 -11.07 3.85 1.26
CA GLY A 134 -11.04 3.14 -0.04
C GLY A 134 -11.66 1.74 -0.04
N TRP A 135 -12.25 1.26 1.07
CA TRP A 135 -12.90 -0.05 1.16
C TRP A 135 -14.04 -0.28 0.15
N PRO A 136 -14.81 0.72 -0.32
CA PRO A 136 -15.82 0.45 -1.35
C PRO A 136 -15.18 0.02 -2.68
N ALA A 137 -14.03 0.61 -3.02
CA ALA A 137 -13.28 0.22 -4.21
C ALA A 137 -12.71 -1.20 -4.11
N LEU A 138 -12.45 -1.69 -2.88
CA LEU A 138 -12.09 -3.09 -2.65
C LEU A 138 -13.28 -4.05 -2.75
N LEU A 139 -14.46 -3.63 -2.27
CA LEU A 139 -15.65 -4.47 -2.25
C LEU A 139 -16.24 -4.69 -3.65
N TYR A 140 -16.15 -3.69 -4.52
CA TYR A 140 -16.71 -3.73 -5.87
C TYR A 140 -15.74 -4.21 -6.93
N GLN A 141 -14.55 -4.65 -6.53
CA GLN A 141 -13.56 -5.21 -7.42
C GLN A 141 -13.73 -6.72 -7.59
#